data_AF-A0A1R0Z7L6-F1
#
_entry.id   AF-A0A1R0Z7L6-F1
#
_cell.length_a   1.000
_cell.length_b   1.000
_cell.length_c   1.000
_cell.angle_alpha   90.00
_cell.angle_beta   90.00
_cell.angle_gamma   90.00
#
_symmetry.space_group_name_H-M   'P 1'
#
loop_
_entity.id
_entity.type
_entity.pdbx_description
1 polymer ?
#
loop_
_entity_poly.entity_id
_entity_poly.type
_entity_poly.pdbx_seq_one_letter_code
_entity_poly.pdbx_strand_id
1 'polypeptide(L)'
;MDGFGDVKGGKIEGTGKLRDLSGILNRVKELRSQLPSKLKKSGNFGYAEVDVQGINKKGFFAHSSVNEATDKGALSDISLKPQGEPIFNAKKVDPDNARIDTPEAYLRDYDTEYKILNDIASQLGGNKNAEGTINLFTERLTCQSCSDVILDFRREYPNITVNILTNDGKVVK
;
A
#
# COMPACT_ATOMS: atom_id res chain seq x y z
N MET A 1 20.36 17.22 -33.47
CA MET A 1 19.88 17.87 -32.23
C MET A 1 18.44 17.42 -32.08
N ASP A 2 18.26 16.20 -31.58
CA ASP A 2 16.95 15.55 -31.57
C ASP A 2 16.42 15.64 -30.15
N GLY A 3 15.38 16.46 -30.01
CA GLY A 3 14.75 16.80 -28.75
C GLY A 3 13.98 15.62 -28.17
N PHE A 4 14.29 15.30 -26.92
CA PHE A 4 13.48 14.46 -26.06
C PHE A 4 12.14 15.17 -25.80
N GLY A 5 11.05 14.62 -26.33
CA GLY A 5 9.70 15.05 -26.02
C GLY A 5 9.27 14.56 -24.64
N ASP A 6 8.95 15.51 -23.76
CA ASP A 6 8.31 15.28 -22.47
C ASP A 6 7.00 14.48 -22.62
N VAL A 7 6.94 13.31 -22.01
CA VAL A 7 5.70 12.54 -21.85
C VAL A 7 4.87 13.22 -20.76
N LYS A 8 3.85 13.97 -21.18
CA LYS A 8 2.86 14.60 -20.30
C LYS A 8 2.13 13.54 -19.46
N GLY A 9 2.20 13.70 -18.14
CA GLY A 9 1.41 12.95 -17.17
C GLY A 9 -0.08 12.98 -17.51
N GLY A 10 -0.69 11.80 -17.47
CA GLY A 10 -2.10 11.58 -17.77
C GLY A 10 -3.00 12.40 -16.85
N LYS A 11 -3.96 13.08 -17.47
CA LYS A 11 -5.02 13.87 -16.83
C LYS A 11 -5.99 12.91 -16.12
N ILE A 12 -6.21 13.09 -14.82
CA ILE A 12 -7.18 12.30 -14.06
C ILE A 12 -8.54 12.97 -14.18
N GLU A 13 -9.50 12.32 -14.85
CA GLU A 13 -10.90 12.73 -14.92
C GLU A 13 -11.72 12.17 -13.73
N GLY A 14 -12.58 13.02 -13.16
CA GLY A 14 -13.67 12.59 -12.26
C GLY A 14 -13.70 13.29 -10.89
N THR A 15 -14.70 14.15 -10.68
CA THR A 15 -14.99 14.83 -9.39
C THR A 15 -15.30 13.87 -8.24
N GLY A 16 -15.73 12.63 -8.53
CA GLY A 16 -15.91 11.55 -7.54
C GLY A 16 -14.59 11.06 -6.93
N LYS A 17 -13.58 10.76 -7.76
CA LYS A 17 -12.24 10.34 -7.29
C LYS A 17 -11.54 11.41 -6.46
N LEU A 18 -11.75 12.69 -6.79
CA LEU A 18 -11.20 13.82 -6.03
C LEU A 18 -11.82 13.95 -4.63
N ARG A 19 -13.13 13.65 -4.48
CA ARG A 19 -13.81 13.65 -3.18
C ARG A 19 -13.33 12.49 -2.30
N ASP A 20 -13.14 11.30 -2.87
CA ASP A 20 -12.68 10.11 -2.15
C ASP A 20 -11.24 10.27 -1.64
N LEU A 21 -10.35 10.87 -2.44
CA LEU A 21 -8.97 11.14 -2.02
C LEU A 21 -8.91 12.09 -0.82
N SER A 22 -9.79 13.09 -0.74
CA SER A 22 -9.80 14.04 0.39
C SER A 22 -10.12 13.36 1.74
N GLY A 23 -11.07 12.42 1.75
CA GLY A 23 -11.44 11.65 2.94
C GLY A 23 -10.32 10.74 3.39
N ILE A 24 -9.71 10.03 2.44
CA ILE A 24 -8.56 9.16 2.68
C ILE A 24 -7.36 9.96 3.23
N LEU A 25 -7.05 11.12 2.65
CA LEU A 25 -5.96 11.96 3.13
C LEU A 25 -6.20 12.45 4.58
N ASN A 26 -7.44 12.80 4.94
CA ASN A 26 -7.77 13.17 6.31
C ASN A 26 -7.57 11.99 7.27
N ARG A 27 -8.00 10.79 6.87
CA ARG A 27 -7.81 9.58 7.69
C ARG A 27 -6.33 9.22 7.85
N VAL A 28 -5.53 9.36 6.79
CA VAL A 28 -4.07 9.20 6.82
C VAL A 28 -3.44 10.19 7.81
N LYS A 29 -3.81 11.47 7.76
CA LYS A 29 -3.31 12.48 8.72
C LYS A 29 -3.63 12.10 10.16
N GLU A 30 -4.88 11.71 10.42
CA GLU A 30 -5.33 11.32 11.76
C GLU A 30 -4.52 10.13 12.29
N LEU A 31 -4.40 9.04 11.52
CA LEU A 31 -3.64 7.85 11.92
C LEU A 31 -2.15 8.16 12.08
N ARG A 32 -1.53 8.88 11.12
CA ARG A 32 -0.14 9.32 11.22
C ARG A 32 0.10 10.15 12.47
N SER A 33 -0.84 11.01 12.85
CA SER A 33 -0.75 11.86 14.05
C SER A 33 -0.76 11.10 15.38
N GLN A 34 -1.04 9.80 15.37
CA GLN A 34 -0.94 8.95 16.55
C GLN A 34 0.44 8.31 16.70
N LEU A 35 1.24 8.27 15.63
CA LEU A 35 2.58 7.68 15.65
C LEU A 35 3.57 8.46 16.55
N PRO A 36 4.70 7.88 16.96
CA PRO A 36 5.79 8.62 17.61
C PRO A 36 6.36 9.73 16.71
N SER A 37 6.92 10.79 17.30
CA SER A 37 7.40 12.00 16.59
C SER A 37 8.28 11.73 15.36
N LYS A 38 9.17 10.73 15.43
CA LYS A 38 10.02 10.33 14.29
C LYS A 38 9.20 9.71 13.16
N LEU A 39 8.32 8.77 13.48
CA LEU A 39 7.50 8.03 12.50
C LEU A 39 6.40 8.91 11.90
N LYS A 40 5.85 9.87 12.67
CA LYS A 40 4.97 10.92 12.15
C LYS A 40 5.53 11.64 10.93
N LYS A 41 6.84 11.89 10.91
CA LYS A 41 7.52 12.79 9.97
C LYS A 41 8.35 12.07 8.91
N SER A 42 8.43 10.74 8.96
CA SER A 42 9.27 9.95 8.07
C SER A 42 8.59 8.63 7.70
N GLY A 43 9.26 7.81 6.91
CA GLY A 43 8.72 6.53 6.43
C GLY A 43 7.58 6.70 5.41
N ASN A 44 7.25 5.60 4.74
CA ASN A 44 6.04 5.50 3.93
C ASN A 44 4.87 5.11 4.84
N PHE A 45 3.73 5.73 4.65
CA PHE A 45 2.46 5.31 5.26
C PHE A 45 1.46 4.97 4.17
N GLY A 46 0.89 3.77 4.27
CA GLY A 46 -0.18 3.29 3.41
C GLY A 46 -1.48 3.23 4.17
N TYR A 47 -2.58 3.48 3.47
CA TYR A 47 -3.94 3.31 3.98
C TYR A 47 -4.80 2.68 2.89
N ALA A 48 -5.63 1.71 3.24
CA ALA A 48 -6.64 1.17 2.36
C ALA A 48 -8.02 1.35 2.98
N GLU A 49 -8.91 2.01 2.26
CA GLU A 49 -10.34 1.91 2.51
C GLU A 49 -10.86 0.64 1.81
N VAL A 50 -11.55 -0.20 2.57
CA VAL A 50 -11.95 -1.54 2.13
C VAL A 50 -13.46 -1.66 2.24
N ASP A 51 -14.11 -1.86 1.10
CA ASP A 51 -15.50 -2.25 1.01
C ASP A 51 -15.61 -3.56 0.21
N VAL A 52 -15.32 -4.66 0.89
CA VAL A 52 -15.28 -6.00 0.32
C VAL A 52 -16.16 -6.93 1.14
N GLN A 53 -16.98 -7.74 0.46
CA GLN A 53 -17.82 -8.73 1.10
C GLN A 53 -16.99 -9.72 1.92
N GLY A 54 -17.39 -9.96 3.17
CA GLY A 54 -16.67 -10.83 4.10
C GLY A 54 -15.59 -10.14 4.93
N ILE A 55 -15.30 -8.85 4.69
CA ILE A 55 -14.42 -8.05 5.55
C ILE A 55 -15.24 -7.00 6.31
N ASN A 56 -15.26 -7.12 7.64
CA ASN A 56 -15.94 -6.15 8.51
C ASN A 56 -15.12 -4.87 8.73
N LYS A 57 -13.78 -4.99 8.73
CA LYS A 57 -12.86 -3.87 8.91
C LYS A 57 -12.85 -3.00 7.65
N LYS A 58 -13.18 -1.71 7.79
CA LYS A 58 -13.27 -0.78 6.65
C LYS A 58 -11.97 -0.02 6.33
N GLY A 59 -10.99 -0.05 7.23
CA GLY A 59 -9.75 0.70 7.09
C GLY A 59 -8.54 -0.11 7.53
N PHE A 60 -7.56 -0.25 6.65
CA PHE A 60 -6.28 -0.92 6.89
C PHE A 60 -5.16 0.09 6.71
N PHE A 61 -4.08 -0.03 7.46
CA PHE A 61 -2.98 0.90 7.34
C PHE A 61 -1.66 0.26 7.76
N ALA A 62 -0.57 0.74 7.20
CA ALA A 62 0.77 0.25 7.51
C ALA A 62 1.77 1.40 7.48
N HIS A 63 2.87 1.21 8.20
CA HIS A 63 4.03 2.10 8.15
C HIS A 63 5.28 1.29 7.80
N SER A 64 6.15 1.81 6.93
CA SER A 64 7.31 1.07 6.42
C SER A 64 8.33 0.66 7.50
N SER A 65 8.38 1.40 8.61
CA SER A 65 9.27 1.12 9.76
C SER A 65 8.59 0.43 10.95
N VAL A 66 7.32 0.01 10.81
CA VAL A 66 6.60 -0.75 11.84
C VAL A 66 6.24 -2.10 11.25
N ASN A 67 6.88 -3.15 11.74
CA ASN A 67 6.89 -4.49 11.16
C ASN A 67 6.28 -5.52 12.11
N GLU A 68 6.45 -5.35 13.41
CA GLU A 68 5.98 -6.26 14.46
C GLU A 68 5.14 -5.52 15.51
N ALA A 69 4.34 -6.25 16.28
CA ALA A 69 3.49 -5.67 17.32
C ALA A 69 4.28 -5.06 18.50
N THR A 70 5.53 -5.48 18.65
CA THR A 70 6.50 -4.97 19.63
C THR A 70 7.18 -3.69 19.18
N ASP A 71 7.07 -3.32 17.90
CA ASP A 71 7.73 -2.13 17.37
C ASP A 71 7.13 -0.85 17.94
N LYS A 72 8.02 0.11 18.18
CA LYS A 72 7.60 1.44 18.63
C LYS A 72 6.74 2.10 17.56
N GLY A 73 5.46 2.32 17.86
CA GLY A 73 4.49 2.88 16.92
C GLY A 73 3.58 1.86 16.25
N ALA A 74 3.60 0.59 16.69
CA ALA A 74 2.56 -0.39 16.41
C ALA A 74 1.23 0.05 17.05
N LEU A 75 0.47 0.87 16.33
CA LEU A 75 -0.88 1.24 16.71
C LEU A 75 -1.79 0.00 16.66
N SER A 76 -2.90 0.03 17.40
CA SER A 76 -3.95 -1.00 17.27
C SER A 76 -4.37 -1.10 15.81
N ASP A 77 -4.56 -2.33 15.33
CA ASP A 77 -5.06 -2.64 13.99
C ASP A 77 -4.14 -2.25 12.81
N ILE A 78 -2.89 -1.87 13.07
CA ILE A 78 -1.90 -1.69 12.00
C ILE A 78 -1.62 -3.02 11.30
N SER A 79 -1.55 -3.01 9.98
CA SER A 79 -1.11 -4.15 9.17
C SER A 79 0.41 -4.30 9.31
N LEU A 80 0.82 -5.44 9.85
CA LEU A 80 2.22 -5.80 10.15
C LEU A 80 2.79 -6.71 9.07
N LYS A 81 4.08 -7.05 9.18
CA LYS A 81 4.64 -8.12 8.34
C LYS A 81 3.96 -9.44 8.66
N PRO A 82 3.63 -10.28 7.66
CA PRO A 82 3.24 -11.66 7.90
C PRO A 82 4.29 -12.37 8.77
N GLN A 83 3.83 -13.09 9.80
CA GLN A 83 4.70 -13.80 10.76
C GLN A 83 5.00 -15.26 10.33
N GLY A 84 4.50 -15.66 9.16
CA GLY A 84 4.72 -16.97 8.54
C GLY A 84 4.77 -16.82 7.02
N GLU A 85 4.47 -17.91 6.30
CA GLU A 85 4.41 -17.89 4.84
C GLU A 85 3.38 -16.84 4.36
N PRO A 86 3.80 -15.81 3.61
CA PRO A 86 2.89 -14.80 3.12
C PRO A 86 2.04 -15.36 1.97
N ILE A 87 0.83 -14.82 1.80
CA ILE A 87 -0.04 -15.17 0.67
C ILE A 87 0.56 -14.63 -0.62
N PHE A 88 1.10 -13.40 -0.57
CA PHE A 88 1.84 -12.78 -1.68
C PHE A 88 3.27 -12.53 -1.26
N ASN A 89 4.21 -12.97 -2.09
CA ASN A 89 5.64 -12.84 -1.80
C ASN A 89 6.18 -11.47 -2.19
N ALA A 90 7.02 -10.89 -1.32
CA ALA A 90 7.86 -9.77 -1.70
C ALA A 90 9.08 -10.25 -2.49
N LYS A 91 9.60 -9.38 -3.36
CA LYS A 91 10.84 -9.61 -4.12
C LYS A 91 11.97 -8.76 -3.58
N LYS A 92 13.21 -9.14 -3.89
CA LYS A 92 14.38 -8.29 -3.66
C LYS A 92 14.46 -7.25 -4.75
N VAL A 93 14.48 -5.97 -4.37
CA VAL A 93 14.57 -4.85 -5.32
C VAL A 93 15.68 -3.91 -4.86
N ASP A 94 16.41 -3.37 -5.82
CA ASP A 94 17.46 -2.39 -5.58
C ASP A 94 16.94 -1.13 -4.88
N PRO A 95 17.83 -0.37 -4.21
CA PRO A 95 17.47 0.93 -3.63
C PRO A 95 16.90 1.94 -4.64
N ASP A 96 17.26 1.81 -5.92
CA ASP A 96 16.74 2.62 -7.03
C ASP A 96 15.35 2.20 -7.51
N ASN A 97 14.79 1.11 -6.94
CA ASN A 97 13.52 0.47 -7.30
C ASN A 97 13.43 -0.07 -8.74
N ALA A 98 14.51 -0.08 -9.50
CA ALA A 98 14.50 -0.38 -10.94
C ALA A 98 14.91 -1.82 -11.27
N ARG A 99 15.76 -2.43 -10.43
CA ARG A 99 16.36 -3.75 -10.69
C ARG A 99 15.97 -4.77 -9.63
N ILE A 100 15.82 -6.03 -10.05
CA ILE A 100 15.43 -7.16 -9.21
C ILE A 100 16.63 -8.11 -9.08
N ASP A 101 16.77 -8.73 -7.90
CA ASP A 101 17.72 -9.80 -7.60
C ASP A 101 19.21 -9.47 -7.88
N THR A 102 19.60 -8.21 -7.68
CA THR A 102 21.02 -7.83 -7.66
C THR A 102 21.64 -8.06 -6.27
N PRO A 103 22.98 -8.01 -6.13
CA PRO A 103 23.65 -8.08 -4.83
C PRO A 103 23.23 -6.98 -3.84
N GLU A 104 22.85 -5.79 -4.34
CA GLU A 104 22.43 -4.65 -3.53
C GLU A 104 20.92 -4.66 -3.23
N ALA A 105 20.17 -5.55 -3.88
CA ALA A 105 18.74 -5.70 -3.72
C ALA A 105 18.39 -6.20 -2.32
N TYR A 106 17.36 -5.61 -1.72
CA TYR A 106 16.84 -6.03 -0.42
C TYR A 106 15.38 -6.42 -0.53
N LEU A 107 14.96 -7.34 0.34
CA LEU A 107 13.59 -7.84 0.36
C LEU A 107 12.62 -6.71 0.72
N ARG A 108 11.58 -6.53 -0.09
CA ARG A 108 10.58 -5.46 0.06
C ARG A 108 9.41 -5.84 0.97
N ASP A 109 9.62 -6.76 1.90
CA ASP A 109 8.61 -7.29 2.83
C ASP A 109 8.17 -6.27 3.91
N TYR A 110 8.81 -5.11 3.99
CA TYR A 110 8.44 -4.02 4.90
C TYR A 110 7.55 -2.96 4.26
N ASP A 111 7.27 -3.08 2.96
CA ASP A 111 6.43 -2.12 2.26
C ASP A 111 4.98 -2.16 2.72
N THR A 112 4.34 -1.00 2.65
CA THR A 112 3.00 -0.82 3.18
C THR A 112 1.96 -1.57 2.38
N GLU A 113 2.10 -1.61 1.06
CA GLU A 113 1.26 -2.31 0.11
C GLU A 113 1.35 -3.82 0.32
N TYR A 114 2.57 -4.32 0.55
CA TYR A 114 2.81 -5.72 0.90
C TYR A 114 2.10 -6.13 2.19
N LYS A 115 2.25 -5.34 3.25
CA LYS A 115 1.62 -5.62 4.55
C LYS A 115 0.10 -5.56 4.48
N ILE A 116 -0.44 -4.49 3.89
CA ILE A 116 -1.89 -4.26 3.80
C ILE A 116 -2.55 -5.35 2.96
N LEU A 117 -2.03 -5.68 1.78
CA LEU A 117 -2.66 -6.66 0.89
C LEU A 117 -2.56 -8.10 1.44
N ASN A 118 -1.48 -8.46 2.14
CA ASN A 118 -1.41 -9.74 2.85
C ASN A 118 -2.36 -9.80 4.05
N ASP A 119 -2.54 -8.71 4.81
CA ASP A 119 -3.51 -8.65 5.92
C ASP A 119 -4.95 -8.82 5.40
N ILE A 120 -5.32 -8.07 4.35
CA ILE A 120 -6.63 -8.20 3.68
C ILE A 120 -6.85 -9.64 3.18
N ALA A 121 -5.87 -10.22 2.48
CA ALA A 121 -6.00 -11.59 1.98
C ALA A 121 -6.10 -12.64 3.09
N SER A 122 -5.39 -12.44 4.21
CA SER A 122 -5.52 -13.30 5.40
C SER A 122 -6.96 -13.29 5.94
N GLN A 123 -7.62 -12.13 5.93
CA GLN A 123 -9.02 -12.02 6.35
C GLN A 123 -10.01 -12.61 5.34
N LEU A 124 -9.72 -12.53 4.05
CA LEU A 124 -10.52 -13.19 3.00
C LEU A 124 -10.37 -14.72 3.05
N GLY A 125 -9.20 -15.21 3.48
CA GLY A 125 -8.87 -16.62 3.47
C GLY A 125 -9.13 -17.24 2.10
N GLY A 126 -9.81 -18.38 2.08
CA GLY A 126 -10.14 -19.11 0.85
C GLY A 126 -11.26 -18.50 0.01
N ASN A 127 -11.87 -17.37 0.40
CA ASN A 127 -12.97 -16.76 -0.34
C ASN A 127 -12.48 -15.94 -1.55
N LYS A 128 -12.04 -16.64 -2.60
CA LYS A 128 -11.54 -16.01 -3.85
C LYS A 128 -12.62 -15.30 -4.66
N ASN A 129 -13.89 -15.56 -4.38
CA ASN A 129 -15.03 -14.97 -5.07
C ASN A 129 -15.54 -13.69 -4.40
N ALA A 130 -14.92 -13.25 -3.29
CA ALA A 130 -15.29 -12.02 -2.62
C ALA A 130 -15.32 -10.84 -3.59
N GLU A 131 -16.38 -10.04 -3.51
CA GLU A 131 -16.58 -8.90 -4.40
C GLU A 131 -16.46 -7.59 -3.64
N GLY A 132 -16.01 -6.54 -4.31
CA GLY A 132 -15.99 -5.21 -3.74
C GLY A 132 -14.89 -4.31 -4.28
N THR A 133 -14.55 -3.30 -3.49
CA THR A 133 -13.53 -2.30 -3.85
C THR A 133 -12.55 -2.08 -2.71
N ILE A 134 -11.29 -1.89 -3.08
CA ILE A 134 -10.22 -1.43 -2.21
C ILE A 134 -9.65 -0.14 -2.80
N ASN A 135 -9.73 0.96 -2.06
CA ASN A 135 -9.05 2.21 -2.40
C ASN A 135 -7.71 2.25 -1.64
N LEU A 136 -6.64 1.75 -2.27
CA LEU A 136 -5.31 1.66 -1.69
C LEU A 136 -4.54 2.97 -1.94
N PHE A 137 -4.35 3.73 -0.88
CA PHE A 137 -3.49 4.89 -0.83
C PHE A 137 -2.09 4.57 -0.33
N THR A 138 -1.08 5.14 -0.99
CA THR A 138 0.32 5.06 -0.58
C THR A 138 1.02 6.37 -0.93
N GLU A 139 1.90 6.83 -0.04
CA GLU A 139 2.67 8.05 -0.28
C GLU A 139 3.81 7.81 -1.28
N ARG A 140 4.26 6.56 -1.45
CA ARG A 140 5.44 6.20 -2.27
C ARG A 140 5.24 4.88 -3.01
N LEU A 141 4.41 4.88 -4.05
CA LEU A 141 4.34 3.74 -4.97
C LEU A 141 5.47 3.81 -6.00
N THR A 142 6.56 3.08 -5.78
CA THR A 142 7.69 3.07 -6.74
C THR A 142 8.38 1.73 -6.92
N CYS A 143 8.14 0.74 -6.03
CA CYS A 143 8.90 -0.50 -6.05
C CYS A 143 8.26 -1.58 -6.95
N GLN A 144 9.05 -2.26 -7.79
CA GLN A 144 8.55 -3.34 -8.65
C GLN A 144 7.88 -4.48 -7.84
N SER A 145 8.42 -4.82 -6.66
CA SER A 145 7.80 -5.80 -5.77
C SER A 145 6.38 -5.41 -5.34
N CYS A 146 6.11 -4.12 -5.17
CA CYS A 146 4.82 -3.59 -4.75
C CYS A 146 3.80 -3.78 -5.88
N SER A 147 4.21 -3.48 -7.12
CA SER A 147 3.41 -3.73 -8.32
C SER A 147 3.08 -5.21 -8.48
N ASP A 148 4.04 -6.10 -8.27
CA ASP A 148 3.83 -7.54 -8.38
C ASP A 148 2.85 -8.06 -7.33
N VAL A 149 2.96 -7.62 -6.08
CA VAL A 149 1.99 -7.97 -5.02
C VAL A 149 0.57 -7.49 -5.36
N ILE A 150 0.42 -6.29 -5.92
CA ILE A 150 -0.90 -5.78 -6.36
C ILE A 150 -1.46 -6.64 -7.49
N LEU A 151 -0.62 -7.04 -8.46
CA LEU A 151 -1.03 -7.88 -9.58
C LEU A 151 -1.42 -9.28 -9.10
N ASP A 152 -0.67 -9.87 -8.18
CA ASP A 152 -0.99 -11.18 -7.63
C ASP A 152 -2.26 -11.14 -6.77
N PHE A 153 -2.49 -10.08 -6.00
CA PHE A 153 -3.76 -9.87 -5.30
C PHE A 153 -4.94 -9.83 -6.28
N ARG A 154 -4.84 -9.04 -7.35
CA ARG A 154 -5.89 -8.94 -8.38
C ARG A 154 -6.15 -10.26 -9.09
N ARG A 155 -5.13 -11.10 -9.24
CA ARG A 155 -5.24 -12.42 -9.85
C ARG A 155 -5.93 -13.42 -8.93
N GLU A 156 -5.63 -13.36 -7.64
CA GLU A 156 -6.20 -14.23 -6.61
C GLU A 156 -7.65 -13.86 -6.26
N TYR A 157 -7.98 -12.57 -6.28
CA TYR A 157 -9.33 -12.04 -5.98
C TYR A 157 -9.88 -11.19 -7.16
N PRO A 158 -10.29 -11.83 -8.26
CA PRO A 158 -10.62 -11.14 -9.52
C PRO A 158 -11.85 -10.23 -9.44
N ASN A 159 -12.74 -10.45 -8.47
CA ASN A 159 -13.96 -9.65 -8.30
C ASN A 159 -13.77 -8.45 -7.35
N ILE A 160 -12.54 -8.24 -6.84
CA ILE A 160 -12.19 -7.07 -6.04
C ILE A 160 -11.48 -6.05 -6.93
N THR A 161 -12.09 -4.87 -7.07
CA THR A 161 -11.44 -3.75 -7.75
C THR A 161 -10.45 -3.07 -6.81
N VAL A 162 -9.16 -3.12 -7.14
CA VAL A 162 -8.11 -2.40 -6.39
C VAL A 162 -7.76 -1.09 -7.09
N ASN A 163 -8.23 0.04 -6.55
CA ASN A 163 -7.88 1.38 -7.01
C ASN A 163 -6.60 1.83 -6.31
N ILE A 164 -5.64 2.36 -7.08
CA ILE A 164 -4.38 2.86 -6.53
C ILE A 164 -4.40 4.38 -6.50
N LEU A 165 -4.19 4.94 -5.31
CA LEU A 165 -4.19 6.38 -5.04
C LEU A 165 -2.83 6.79 -4.51
N THR A 166 -2.32 7.92 -4.99
CA THR A 166 -1.04 8.48 -4.53
C THR A 166 -1.19 9.97 -4.26
N ASN A 167 -0.28 10.53 -3.46
CA ASN A 167 -0.20 11.97 -3.19
C ASN A 167 1.00 12.60 -3.94
N ASP A 168 1.15 12.27 -5.23
CA ASP A 168 2.27 12.73 -6.07
C ASP A 168 3.66 12.46 -5.45
N GLY A 169 3.82 11.32 -4.76
CA GLY A 169 5.06 10.96 -4.06
C GLY A 169 5.33 11.73 -2.77
N LYS A 170 4.41 12.58 -2.31
CA LYS A 170 4.59 13.45 -1.13
C LYS A 170 4.01 12.79 0.12
N VAL A 171 4.82 12.80 1.18
CA VAL A 171 4.37 12.41 2.52
C VAL A 171 3.26 13.36 2.97
N VAL A 172 2.18 12.77 3.50
CA VAL A 172 1.06 13.50 4.06
C VAL A 172 1.46 14.02 5.43
N LYS A 173 1.35 15.34 5.62
CA LYS A 173 1.68 16.04 6.87
C LYS A 173 0.43 16.40 7.65
#